data_AF-A0A6B3GNS0-F1
#
_entry.id   AF-A0A6B3GNS0-F1
#
_cell.length_a   1.000
_cell.length_b   1.000
_cell.length_c   1.000
_cell.angle_alpha   90.00
_cell.angle_beta   90.00
_cell.angle_gamma   90.00
#
_symmetry.space_group_name_H-M   'P 1'
#
loop_
_entity.id
_entity.type
_entity.pdbx_description
1 polymer ?
#
loop_
_entity_poly.entity_id
_entity_poly.type
_entity_poly.pdbx_seq_one_letter_code
_entity_poly.pdbx_strand_id
1 'polypeptide(L)'
;AWLGAPALAALAVWSEPVWTTLRYGQINLLITVLVLWDARYLPGGGPARGRRWAGAGIGLAAAIKLTPALFIAFLLLTGVVAAVRGGAARPWSVLARNAVLWFLGATALAAAVLPRDSWQFWSGTFMAADRAGHPEQTANQSLRGILARLLHTADPGLWWLAAALLVGAAGLGVAVGAALRGRPAWAATTCGATALLISPVSWSHHWVWCVPMAVLVLSEAVRLGGRWHRAGAAGLTTVFLTYALWWVPHGVERPELHQGP
;
A
#
# COMPACT_ATOMS: atom_id res chain seq x y z
N ALA A 1 24.51 1.31 20.40
CA ALA A 1 23.35 2.09 19.91
C ALA A 1 23.58 2.70 18.52
N TRP A 2 24.74 3.30 18.23
CA TRP A 2 24.99 4.06 16.99
C TRP A 2 25.14 3.25 15.68
N LEU A 3 25.52 1.97 15.75
CA LEU A 3 25.63 1.11 14.56
C LEU A 3 24.30 0.49 14.10
N GLY A 4 23.27 0.50 14.96
CA GLY A 4 21.99 -0.16 14.66
C GLY A 4 21.15 0.58 13.62
N ALA A 5 21.10 1.92 13.68
CA ALA A 5 20.32 2.71 12.72
C ALA A 5 20.92 2.65 11.29
N PRO A 6 22.25 2.79 11.08
CA PRO A 6 22.87 2.57 9.77
C PRO A 6 22.64 1.17 9.22
N ALA A 7 22.73 0.13 10.07
CA ALA A 7 22.51 -1.25 9.64
C ALA A 7 21.04 -1.49 9.22
N LEU A 8 20.07 -0.97 9.98
CA LEU A 8 18.65 -1.05 9.60
C LEU A 8 18.36 -0.27 8.31
N ALA A 9 18.98 0.91 8.14
CA ALA A 9 18.84 1.67 6.90
C ALA A 9 19.44 0.92 5.71
N ALA A 10 20.62 0.31 5.86
CA ALA A 10 21.25 -0.50 4.84
C ALA A 10 20.37 -1.71 4.46
N LEU A 11 19.82 -2.42 5.45
CA LEU A 11 18.90 -3.54 5.21
C LEU A 11 17.60 -3.08 4.52
N ALA A 12 17.07 -1.91 4.90
CA ALA A 12 15.89 -1.35 4.23
C ALA A 12 16.20 -1.01 2.77
N VAL A 13 17.34 -0.38 2.49
CA VAL A 13 17.78 -0.06 1.12
C VAL A 13 18.03 -1.33 0.30
N TRP A 14 18.59 -2.37 0.92
CA TRP A 14 18.86 -3.66 0.28
C TRP A 14 17.61 -4.53 0.10
N SER A 15 16.48 -4.19 0.72
CA SER A 15 15.25 -4.95 0.47
C SER A 15 14.82 -4.82 -0.99
N GLU A 16 14.35 -5.93 -1.56
CA GLU A 16 14.02 -6.03 -2.98
C GLU A 16 13.11 -4.87 -3.44
N PRO A 17 12.02 -4.53 -2.74
CA PRO A 17 11.14 -3.46 -3.21
C PRO A 17 11.80 -2.09 -3.24
N VAL A 18 12.69 -1.81 -2.27
CA VAL A 18 13.36 -0.52 -2.14
C VAL A 18 14.50 -0.41 -3.14
N TRP A 19 15.34 -1.43 -3.25
CA TRP A 19 16.40 -1.49 -4.25
C TRP A 19 15.84 -1.37 -5.66
N THR A 20 14.79 -2.14 -6.00
CA THR A 20 14.14 -2.08 -7.31
C THR A 20 13.48 -0.71 -7.54
N THR A 21 12.89 -0.09 -6.51
CA THR A 21 12.39 1.29 -6.59
C THR A 21 13.48 2.28 -6.98
N LEU A 22 14.64 2.23 -6.31
CA LEU A 22 15.75 3.14 -6.58
C LEU A 22 16.35 2.89 -7.96
N ARG A 23 16.55 1.62 -8.34
CA ARG A 23 17.09 1.22 -9.65
C ARG A 23 16.21 1.70 -10.81
N TYR A 24 14.89 1.69 -10.64
CA TYR A 24 13.93 2.14 -11.67
C TYR A 24 13.57 3.63 -11.58
N GLY A 25 14.14 4.38 -10.61
CA GLY A 25 13.80 5.79 -10.41
C GLY A 25 12.34 6.01 -9.99
N GLN A 26 11.75 5.05 -9.27
CA GLN A 26 10.34 5.05 -8.90
C GLN A 26 10.06 5.90 -7.64
N ILE A 27 8.87 6.49 -7.58
CA ILE A 27 8.46 7.43 -6.52
C ILE A 27 7.80 6.76 -5.30
N ASN A 28 7.77 5.43 -5.24
CA ASN A 28 6.96 4.71 -4.24
C ASN A 28 7.34 5.02 -2.79
N LEU A 29 8.63 5.29 -2.53
CA LEU A 29 9.10 5.73 -1.21
C LEU A 29 8.47 7.08 -0.81
N LEU A 30 8.46 8.05 -1.73
CA LEU A 30 7.83 9.36 -1.50
C LEU A 30 6.34 9.20 -1.21
N ILE A 31 5.64 8.40 -2.02
CA ILE A 31 4.21 8.09 -1.82
C ILE A 31 3.97 7.48 -0.43
N THR A 32 4.79 6.52 -0.02
CA THR A 32 4.68 5.87 1.30
C THR A 32 4.92 6.87 2.42
N VAL A 33 5.94 7.73 2.30
CA VAL A 33 6.23 8.79 3.28
C VAL A 33 5.09 9.80 3.38
N LEU A 34 4.47 10.21 2.27
CA LEU A 34 3.30 11.10 2.28
C LEU A 34 2.12 10.47 3.03
N VAL A 35 1.83 9.19 2.80
CA VAL A 35 0.76 8.50 3.52
C VAL A 35 1.08 8.36 5.02
N LEU A 36 2.30 7.94 5.36
CA LEU A 36 2.74 7.80 6.75
C LEU A 36 2.82 9.14 7.48
N TRP A 37 3.12 10.23 6.76
CA TRP A 37 3.06 11.59 7.28
C TRP A 37 1.67 11.86 7.84
N ASP A 38 0.60 11.54 7.11
CA ASP A 38 -0.78 11.74 7.55
C ASP A 38 -1.23 10.72 8.58
N ALA A 39 -0.67 9.51 8.57
CA ALA A 39 -0.97 8.48 9.56
C ALA A 39 -0.69 8.96 11.00
N ARG A 40 0.20 9.94 11.20
CA ARG A 40 0.45 10.55 12.52
C ARG A 40 -0.73 11.37 13.05
N TYR A 41 -1.64 11.80 12.17
CA TYR A 41 -2.83 12.57 12.50
C TYR A 41 -4.06 11.70 12.77
N LEU A 42 -3.95 10.38 12.61
CA LEU A 42 -5.00 9.46 13.02
C LEU A 42 -5.22 9.58 14.54
N PRO A 43 -6.44 9.43 15.04
CA PRO A 43 -6.70 9.33 16.48
C PRO A 43 -5.79 8.31 17.16
N GLY A 44 -5.13 8.70 18.25
CA GLY A 44 -4.08 7.91 18.92
C GLY A 44 -2.68 8.06 18.32
N GLY A 45 -2.55 8.74 17.17
CA GLY A 45 -1.29 9.26 16.64
C GLY A 45 -0.81 10.48 17.42
N GLY A 46 0.49 10.77 17.36
CA GLY A 46 1.19 11.74 18.23
C GLY A 46 0.74 13.21 18.15
N PRO A 47 1.56 14.16 18.65
CA PRO A 47 1.11 15.51 18.97
C PRO A 47 0.49 16.29 17.80
N ALA A 48 -0.49 17.13 18.11
CA ALA A 48 -1.36 17.86 17.17
C ALA A 48 -0.69 18.95 16.29
N ARG A 49 0.65 19.01 16.23
CA ARG A 49 1.37 20.03 15.46
C ARG A 49 1.20 19.80 13.95
N GLY A 50 0.89 20.86 13.21
CA GLY A 50 0.75 20.81 11.75
C GLY A 50 -0.60 20.29 11.23
N ARG A 51 -1.62 20.18 12.09
CA ARG A 51 -2.96 19.64 11.77
C ARG A 51 -3.68 20.38 10.62
N ARG A 52 -3.26 21.59 10.27
CA ARG A 52 -3.71 22.33 9.08
C ARG A 52 -3.42 21.62 7.76
N TRP A 53 -2.38 20.78 7.73
CA TRP A 53 -1.99 19.97 6.57
C TRP A 53 -2.48 18.52 6.67
N ALA A 54 -3.28 18.18 7.69
CA ALA A 54 -3.76 16.81 7.86
C ALA A 54 -4.66 16.43 6.68
N GLY A 55 -4.29 15.34 5.99
CA GLY A 55 -4.95 14.84 4.79
C GLY A 55 -4.20 15.18 3.50
N ALA A 56 -3.23 16.12 3.55
CA ALA A 56 -2.48 16.50 2.36
C ALA A 56 -1.62 15.37 1.82
N GLY A 57 -0.97 14.60 2.70
CA GLY A 57 -0.12 13.50 2.30
C GLY A 57 -0.89 12.40 1.57
N ILE A 58 -2.01 11.92 2.15
CA ILE A 58 -2.88 10.92 1.53
C ILE A 58 -3.49 11.46 0.23
N GLY A 59 -3.99 12.70 0.23
CA GLY A 59 -4.62 13.31 -0.94
C GLY A 59 -3.66 13.48 -2.12
N LEU A 60 -2.46 14.03 -1.87
CA LEU A 60 -1.42 14.18 -2.89
C LEU A 60 -0.90 12.82 -3.37
N ALA A 61 -0.69 11.88 -2.45
CA ALA A 61 -0.29 10.52 -2.80
C ALA A 61 -1.30 9.85 -3.75
N ALA A 62 -2.60 9.99 -3.46
CA ALA A 62 -3.69 9.47 -4.29
C ALA A 62 -3.78 10.17 -5.66
N ALA A 63 -3.43 11.46 -5.74
CA ALA A 63 -3.44 12.22 -6.99
C ALA A 63 -2.26 11.82 -7.89
N ILE A 64 -1.10 11.55 -7.30
CA ILE A 64 0.09 11.13 -8.04
C ILE A 64 -0.02 9.66 -8.49
N LYS A 65 -0.58 8.80 -7.63
CA LYS A 65 -0.78 7.37 -7.90
C LYS A 65 -2.10 6.94 -7.29
N LEU A 66 -2.98 6.26 -8.01
CA LEU A 66 -4.35 6.04 -7.53
C LEU A 66 -4.45 5.07 -6.33
N THR A 67 -3.50 4.14 -6.16
CA THR A 67 -3.54 3.09 -5.12
C THR A 67 -3.77 3.59 -3.69
N PRO A 68 -3.12 4.67 -3.20
CA PRO A 68 -3.37 5.25 -1.88
C PRO A 68 -4.77 5.86 -1.70
N ALA A 69 -5.60 5.99 -2.74
CA ALA A 69 -7.00 6.39 -2.57
C ALA A 69 -7.78 5.44 -1.65
N LEU A 70 -7.32 4.18 -1.49
CA LEU A 70 -7.89 3.26 -0.50
C LEU A 70 -7.79 3.81 0.94
N PHE A 71 -6.78 4.64 1.26
CA PHE A 71 -6.70 5.29 2.56
C PHE A 71 -7.84 6.27 2.80
N ILE A 72 -8.34 6.95 1.75
CA ILE A 72 -9.52 7.81 1.86
C ILE A 72 -10.74 6.97 2.22
N ALA A 73 -10.94 5.84 1.53
CA ALA A 73 -12.01 4.89 1.83
C ALA A 73 -11.90 4.33 3.27
N PHE A 74 -10.70 3.95 3.70
CA PHE A 74 -10.41 3.52 5.06
C PHE A 74 -10.78 4.60 6.10
N LEU A 75 -10.45 5.87 5.87
CA LEU A 75 -10.78 6.96 6.78
C LEU A 75 -12.29 7.18 6.87
N LEU A 76 -12.99 7.18 5.73
CA LEU A 76 -14.46 7.29 5.69
C LEU A 76 -15.12 6.13 6.43
N LEU A 77 -14.70 4.90 6.13
CA LEU A 77 -15.24 3.70 6.77
C LEU A 77 -14.99 3.70 8.28
N THR A 78 -13.79 4.10 8.71
CA THR A 78 -13.48 4.24 10.14
C THR A 78 -14.37 5.27 10.81
N GLY A 79 -14.63 6.42 10.15
CA GLY A 79 -15.55 7.44 10.63
C GLY A 79 -16.99 6.91 10.77
N VAL A 80 -17.50 6.19 9.77
CA VAL A 80 -18.83 5.56 9.80
C VAL A 80 -18.93 4.55 10.93
N VAL A 81 -17.97 3.63 11.05
CA VAL A 81 -17.98 2.60 12.11
C VAL A 81 -17.82 3.24 13.49
N ALA A 82 -17.00 4.28 13.63
CA ALA A 82 -16.91 5.05 14.87
C ALA A 82 -18.26 5.67 15.25
N ALA A 83 -18.96 6.31 14.29
CA ALA A 83 -20.27 6.91 14.53
C ALA A 83 -21.31 5.88 14.98
N VAL A 84 -21.41 4.75 14.27
CA VAL A 84 -22.34 3.66 14.59
C VAL A 84 -22.06 3.07 15.98
N ARG A 85 -20.79 3.05 16.41
CA ARG A 85 -20.38 2.56 17.74
C ARG A 85 -20.46 3.63 18.84
N GLY A 86 -21.01 4.82 18.58
CA GLY A 86 -21.09 5.92 19.55
C GLY A 86 -19.74 6.58 19.87
N GLY A 87 -18.70 6.34 19.05
CA GLY A 87 -17.37 6.90 19.20
C GLY A 87 -17.15 8.23 18.45
N ALA A 88 -15.95 8.78 18.58
CA ALA A 88 -15.58 10.04 17.93
C ALA A 88 -15.34 9.89 16.42
N ALA A 89 -16.37 10.10 15.60
CA ALA A 89 -16.29 10.04 14.13
C ALA A 89 -15.61 11.27 13.50
N ARG A 90 -15.80 12.45 14.10
CA ARG A 90 -15.37 13.75 13.55
C ARG A 90 -13.90 13.80 13.11
N PRO A 91 -12.91 13.29 13.87
CA PRO A 91 -11.52 13.33 13.44
C PRO A 91 -11.26 12.60 12.13
N TRP A 92 -11.90 11.44 11.94
CA TRP A 92 -11.77 10.61 10.74
C TRP A 92 -12.41 11.30 9.53
N SER A 93 -13.63 11.82 9.69
CA SER A 93 -14.34 12.54 8.63
C SER A 93 -13.59 13.80 8.18
N VAL A 94 -12.97 14.54 9.12
CA VAL A 94 -12.17 15.73 8.79
C VAL A 94 -10.93 15.33 7.98
N LEU A 95 -10.22 14.27 8.38
CA LEU A 95 -9.04 13.80 7.67
C LEU A 95 -9.40 13.29 6.26
N ALA A 96 -10.47 12.51 6.14
CA ALA A 96 -10.97 12.02 4.87
C ALA A 96 -11.36 13.19 3.94
N ARG A 97 -12.15 14.14 4.44
CA ARG A 97 -12.55 15.34 3.69
C ARG A 97 -11.33 16.11 3.19
N ASN A 98 -10.36 16.38 4.06
CA ASN A 98 -9.17 17.12 3.67
C ASN A 98 -8.36 16.34 2.61
N ALA A 99 -8.23 15.02 2.74
CA ALA A 99 -7.56 14.20 1.74
C ALA A 99 -8.25 14.23 0.38
N VAL A 100 -9.60 14.18 0.36
CA VAL A 100 -10.38 14.38 -0.87
C VAL A 100 -10.13 15.76 -1.47
N LEU A 101 -10.14 16.82 -0.66
CA LEU A 101 -9.89 18.19 -1.16
C LEU A 101 -8.49 18.34 -1.76
N TRP A 102 -7.46 17.77 -1.13
CA TRP A 102 -6.10 17.77 -1.66
C TRP A 102 -5.96 16.95 -2.94
N PHE A 103 -6.60 15.78 -3.00
CA PHE A 103 -6.68 14.95 -4.20
C PHE A 103 -7.33 15.70 -5.36
N LEU A 104 -8.51 16.29 -5.13
CA LEU A 104 -9.25 17.04 -6.15
C LEU A 104 -8.49 18.30 -6.56
N GLY A 105 -7.90 19.04 -5.63
CA GLY A 105 -7.12 20.24 -5.92
C GLY A 105 -5.89 19.94 -6.78
N ALA A 106 -5.13 18.90 -6.45
CA ALA A 106 -3.97 18.47 -7.25
C ALA A 106 -4.39 17.94 -8.63
N THR A 107 -5.49 17.18 -8.70
CA THR A 107 -6.04 16.66 -9.97
C THR A 107 -6.55 17.79 -10.85
N ALA A 108 -7.23 18.79 -10.28
CA ALA A 108 -7.70 19.97 -11.01
C ALA A 108 -6.54 20.83 -11.51
N LEU A 109 -5.49 21.00 -10.70
CA LEU A 109 -4.26 21.67 -11.13
C LEU A 109 -3.61 20.92 -12.31
N ALA A 110 -3.49 19.60 -12.23
CA ALA A 110 -2.99 18.79 -13.33
C ALA A 110 -3.86 18.93 -14.59
N ALA A 111 -5.19 18.96 -14.45
CA ALA A 111 -6.11 19.18 -15.56
C ALA A 111 -6.00 20.58 -16.16
N ALA A 112 -5.71 21.61 -15.37
CA ALA A 112 -5.49 22.97 -15.87
C ALA A 112 -4.16 23.11 -16.62
N VAL A 113 -3.11 22.44 -16.15
CA VAL A 113 -1.76 22.49 -16.76
C VAL A 113 -1.62 21.53 -17.95
N LEU A 114 -2.23 20.34 -17.86
CA LEU A 114 -2.16 19.24 -18.84
C LEU A 114 -3.57 18.72 -19.19
N PRO A 115 -4.43 19.53 -19.83
CA PRO A 115 -5.84 19.20 -20.05
C PRO A 115 -6.05 17.96 -20.94
N ARG A 116 -5.24 17.81 -22.00
CA ARG A 116 -5.34 16.67 -22.92
C ARG A 116 -4.97 15.36 -22.24
N ASP A 117 -3.83 15.32 -21.57
CA ASP A 117 -3.37 14.13 -20.85
C ASP A 117 -4.32 13.76 -19.72
N SER A 118 -4.86 14.77 -19.01
CA SER A 118 -5.85 14.53 -17.96
C SER A 118 -7.14 13.95 -18.54
N TRP A 119 -7.65 14.49 -19.64
CA TRP A 119 -8.82 13.93 -20.31
C TRP A 119 -8.56 12.49 -20.77
N GLN A 120 -7.42 12.22 -21.42
CA GLN A 120 -7.05 10.88 -21.85
C GLN A 120 -6.91 9.92 -20.67
N PHE A 121 -6.34 10.38 -19.55
CA PHE A 121 -6.22 9.60 -18.32
C PHE A 121 -7.59 9.18 -17.79
N TRP A 122 -8.45 10.16 -17.52
CA TRP A 122 -9.76 9.97 -16.87
C TRP A 122 -10.82 9.33 -17.77
N SER A 123 -10.69 9.40 -19.09
CA SER A 123 -11.64 8.79 -20.04
C SER A 123 -11.47 7.27 -20.20
N GLY A 124 -10.44 6.65 -19.63
CA GLY A 124 -10.32 5.18 -19.61
C GLY A 124 -8.91 4.63 -19.50
N THR A 125 -7.89 5.46 -19.72
CA THR A 125 -6.47 5.09 -19.56
C THR A 125 -6.18 4.52 -18.17
N PHE A 126 -6.79 5.05 -17.10
CA PHE A 126 -6.58 4.52 -15.74
C PHE A 126 -7.14 3.09 -15.52
N MET A 127 -8.08 2.63 -16.37
CA MET A 127 -8.67 1.29 -16.30
C MET A 127 -7.88 0.24 -17.10
N ALA A 128 -7.08 0.67 -18.06
CA ALA A 128 -6.25 -0.20 -18.91
C ALA A 128 -4.98 -0.66 -18.18
N ALA A 129 -5.18 -1.51 -17.17
CA ALA A 129 -4.11 -2.05 -16.32
C ALA A 129 -3.13 -2.98 -17.05
N ASP A 130 -3.58 -3.58 -18.16
CA ASP A 130 -2.78 -4.39 -19.10
C ASP A 130 -1.65 -3.60 -19.76
N ARG A 131 -1.79 -2.27 -19.92
CA ARG A 131 -0.70 -1.43 -20.44
C ARG A 131 0.49 -1.29 -19.50
N ALA A 132 0.28 -1.48 -18.19
CA ALA A 132 1.38 -1.39 -17.24
C ALA A 132 2.34 -2.58 -17.37
N GLY A 133 1.85 -3.70 -17.90
CA GLY A 133 2.56 -4.96 -18.04
C GLY A 133 1.59 -6.14 -17.95
N HIS A 134 2.11 -7.35 -18.13
CA HIS A 134 1.25 -8.53 -18.10
C HIS A 134 0.95 -8.96 -16.66
N PRO A 135 -0.30 -9.35 -16.34
CA PRO A 135 -0.70 -9.70 -14.99
C PRO A 135 0.14 -10.82 -14.37
N GLU A 136 0.50 -11.85 -15.12
CA GLU A 136 1.22 -13.01 -14.62
C GLU A 136 2.70 -12.76 -14.28
N GLN A 137 3.30 -11.66 -14.76
CA GLN A 137 4.73 -11.38 -14.58
C GLN A 137 5.12 -11.57 -13.11
N THR A 138 6.26 -12.22 -12.85
CA THR A 138 6.67 -12.53 -11.47
C THR A 138 6.77 -11.27 -10.60
N ALA A 139 7.13 -10.13 -11.21
CA ALA A 139 7.16 -8.85 -10.52
C ALA A 139 5.79 -8.39 -10.01
N ASN A 140 4.67 -8.83 -10.63
CA ASN A 140 3.33 -8.47 -10.18
C ASN A 140 2.88 -9.32 -8.98
N GLN A 141 2.94 -8.68 -7.82
CA GLN A 141 2.61 -9.20 -6.50
C GLN A 141 1.23 -8.72 -6.02
N SER A 142 0.30 -8.44 -6.94
CA SER A 142 -1.13 -8.30 -6.61
C SER A 142 -1.84 -9.66 -6.60
N LEU A 143 -3.04 -9.71 -6.03
CA LEU A 143 -3.91 -10.91 -6.13
C LEU A 143 -4.22 -11.27 -7.58
N ARG A 144 -4.34 -10.28 -8.47
CA ARG A 144 -4.53 -10.54 -9.91
C ARG A 144 -3.35 -11.31 -10.47
N GLY A 145 -2.11 -10.89 -10.16
CA GLY A 145 -0.93 -11.57 -10.66
C GLY A 145 -0.75 -12.97 -10.07
N ILE A 146 -1.04 -13.13 -8.78
CA ILE A 146 -1.02 -14.45 -8.12
C ILE A 146 -2.02 -15.38 -8.80
N LEU A 147 -3.26 -14.95 -9.00
CA LEU A 147 -4.29 -15.76 -9.65
C LEU A 147 -3.97 -16.02 -11.12
N ALA A 148 -3.37 -15.08 -11.83
CA ALA A 148 -2.94 -15.28 -13.23
C ALA A 148 -1.95 -16.44 -13.34
N ARG A 149 -0.97 -16.51 -12.43
CA ARG A 149 0.00 -17.62 -12.37
C ARG A 149 -0.65 -18.92 -11.92
N LEU A 150 -1.45 -18.91 -10.85
CA LEU A 150 -2.08 -20.13 -10.31
C LEU A 150 -3.13 -20.75 -11.24
N LEU A 151 -3.84 -19.92 -12.00
CA LEU A 151 -4.89 -20.36 -12.93
C LEU A 151 -4.38 -20.48 -14.37
N HIS A 152 -3.07 -20.27 -14.61
CA HIS A 152 -2.44 -20.33 -15.92
C HIS A 152 -3.17 -19.48 -16.98
N THR A 153 -3.63 -18.28 -16.60
CA THR A 153 -4.40 -17.37 -17.46
C THR A 153 -3.91 -15.94 -17.36
N ALA A 154 -3.90 -15.23 -18.48
CA ALA A 154 -3.60 -13.79 -18.52
C ALA A 154 -4.77 -12.95 -17.97
N ASP A 155 -5.97 -13.50 -17.88
CA ASP A 155 -7.15 -12.81 -17.37
C ASP A 155 -7.91 -13.67 -16.34
N PRO A 156 -7.62 -13.50 -15.04
CA PRO A 156 -8.34 -14.18 -13.97
C PRO A 156 -9.81 -13.73 -13.83
N GLY A 157 -10.24 -12.65 -14.49
CA GLY A 157 -11.62 -12.17 -14.53
C GLY A 157 -12.31 -12.10 -13.15
N LEU A 158 -13.45 -12.77 -13.04
CA LEU A 158 -14.28 -12.77 -11.83
C LEU A 158 -13.59 -13.35 -10.59
N TRP A 159 -12.63 -14.28 -10.75
CA TRP A 159 -11.90 -14.85 -9.62
C TRP A 159 -11.05 -13.79 -8.93
N TRP A 160 -10.39 -12.93 -9.71
CA TRP A 160 -9.67 -11.79 -9.15
C TRP A 160 -10.62 -10.80 -8.49
N LEU A 161 -11.75 -10.47 -9.12
CA LEU A 161 -12.72 -9.56 -8.51
C LEU A 161 -13.24 -10.10 -7.16
N ALA A 162 -13.61 -11.38 -7.10
CA ALA A 162 -14.08 -12.01 -5.87
C ALA A 162 -12.99 -12.02 -4.79
N ALA A 163 -11.75 -12.37 -5.13
CA ALA A 163 -10.62 -12.35 -4.20
C ALA A 163 -10.30 -10.92 -3.72
N ALA A 164 -10.33 -9.93 -4.62
CA ALA A 164 -10.09 -8.53 -4.31
C ALA A 164 -11.17 -7.96 -3.39
N LEU A 165 -12.45 -8.30 -3.60
CA LEU A 165 -13.54 -7.91 -2.72
C LEU A 165 -13.41 -8.54 -1.34
N LEU A 166 -13.13 -9.85 -1.27
CA LEU A 166 -12.98 -10.57 -0.02
C LEU A 166 -11.79 -10.05 0.80
N VAL A 167 -10.60 -9.98 0.19
CA VAL A 167 -9.37 -9.50 0.84
C VAL A 167 -9.47 -8.00 1.13
N GLY A 168 -10.09 -7.22 0.24
CA GLY A 168 -10.35 -5.79 0.45
C GLY A 168 -11.24 -5.54 1.66
N ALA A 169 -12.35 -6.26 1.77
CA ALA A 169 -13.27 -6.15 2.91
C ALA A 169 -12.60 -6.61 4.22
N ALA A 170 -11.92 -7.76 4.20
CA ALA A 170 -11.21 -8.28 5.37
C ALA A 170 -10.08 -7.34 5.81
N GLY A 171 -9.24 -6.90 4.88
CA GLY A 171 -8.11 -6.00 5.13
C GLY A 171 -8.54 -4.63 5.65
N LEU A 172 -9.58 -4.03 5.05
CA LEU A 172 -10.18 -2.80 5.56
C LEU A 172 -10.82 -3.02 6.93
N GLY A 173 -11.50 -4.14 7.17
CA GLY A 173 -12.06 -4.50 8.47
C GLY A 173 -10.97 -4.58 9.56
N VAL A 174 -9.84 -5.21 9.26
CA VAL A 174 -8.67 -5.27 10.17
C VAL A 174 -8.07 -3.88 10.38
N ALA A 175 -7.90 -3.08 9.32
CA ALA A 175 -7.35 -1.73 9.42
C ALA A 175 -8.24 -0.81 10.28
N VAL A 176 -9.56 -0.80 10.03
CA VAL A 176 -10.56 -0.07 10.81
C VAL A 176 -10.55 -0.55 12.26
N GLY A 177 -10.55 -1.86 12.48
CA GLY A 177 -10.49 -2.43 13.82
C GLY A 177 -9.23 -2.06 14.58
N ALA A 178 -8.07 -1.98 13.91
CA ALA A 178 -6.81 -1.53 14.51
C ALA A 178 -6.86 -0.03 14.85
N ALA A 179 -7.38 0.78 13.92
CA ALA A 179 -7.55 2.22 14.09
C ALA A 179 -8.43 2.56 15.30
N LEU A 180 -9.59 1.92 15.43
CA LEU A 180 -10.52 2.15 16.54
C LEU A 180 -9.98 1.65 17.89
N ARG A 181 -9.00 0.75 17.90
CA ARG A 181 -8.28 0.30 19.10
C ARG A 181 -7.04 1.15 19.41
N GLY A 182 -6.85 2.29 18.74
CA GLY A 182 -5.70 3.17 18.96
C GLY A 182 -4.38 2.59 18.46
N ARG A 183 -4.40 1.73 17.43
CA ARG A 183 -3.21 1.13 16.81
C ARG A 183 -2.99 1.69 15.40
N PRO A 184 -2.63 2.98 15.23
CA PRO A 184 -2.58 3.64 13.92
C PRO A 184 -1.51 3.05 12.99
N ALA A 185 -0.38 2.56 13.52
CA ALA A 185 0.65 1.91 12.72
C ALA A 185 0.17 0.60 12.09
N TRP A 186 -0.58 -0.22 12.85
CA TRP A 186 -1.23 -1.42 12.34
C TRP A 186 -2.30 -1.10 11.31
N ALA A 187 -3.10 -0.06 11.57
CA ALA A 187 -4.12 0.40 10.62
C ALA A 187 -3.49 0.84 9.28
N ALA A 188 -2.43 1.66 9.34
CA ALA A 188 -1.78 2.17 8.15
C ALA A 188 -1.07 1.08 7.34
N THR A 189 -0.30 0.21 7.99
CA THR A 189 0.40 -0.89 7.31
C THR A 189 -0.58 -1.91 6.72
N THR A 190 -1.66 -2.25 7.43
CA THR A 190 -2.70 -3.16 6.92
C THR A 190 -3.42 -2.55 5.73
N CYS A 191 -3.80 -1.27 5.79
CA CYS A 191 -4.44 -0.57 4.68
C CYS A 191 -3.50 -0.49 3.47
N GLY A 192 -2.21 -0.21 3.68
CA GLY A 192 -1.18 -0.21 2.64
C GLY A 192 -1.04 -1.58 1.96
N ALA A 193 -0.92 -2.66 2.75
CA ALA A 193 -0.88 -4.04 2.22
C ALA A 193 -2.13 -4.36 1.40
N THR A 194 -3.30 -4.02 1.94
CA THR A 194 -4.59 -4.28 1.30
C THR A 194 -4.67 -3.56 -0.04
N ALA A 195 -4.26 -2.28 -0.09
CA ALA A 195 -4.25 -1.50 -1.32
C ALA A 195 -3.36 -2.13 -2.40
N LEU A 196 -2.20 -2.67 -2.03
CA LEU A 196 -1.31 -3.36 -2.96
C LEU A 196 -1.90 -4.70 -3.42
N LEU A 197 -2.47 -5.48 -2.51
CA LEU A 197 -3.03 -6.80 -2.83
C LEU A 197 -4.22 -6.72 -3.80
N ILE A 198 -5.13 -5.76 -3.59
CA ILE A 198 -6.36 -5.65 -4.38
C ILE A 198 -6.19 -4.80 -5.65
N SER A 199 -5.07 -4.08 -5.79
CA SER A 199 -4.75 -3.34 -7.01
C SER A 199 -4.71 -4.27 -8.22
N PRO A 200 -5.17 -3.84 -9.41
CA PRO A 200 -5.02 -4.63 -10.64
C PRO A 200 -3.56 -5.04 -10.89
N VAL A 201 -2.62 -4.14 -10.59
CA VAL A 201 -1.18 -4.36 -10.72
C VAL A 201 -0.46 -3.78 -9.52
N SER A 202 0.37 -4.62 -8.89
CA SER A 202 1.28 -4.20 -7.82
C SER A 202 2.64 -4.84 -8.04
N TRP A 203 3.52 -4.11 -8.73
CA TRP A 203 4.89 -4.54 -8.94
C TRP A 203 5.64 -4.73 -7.62
N SER A 204 6.70 -5.54 -7.62
CA SER A 204 7.52 -5.83 -6.44
C SER A 204 8.00 -4.54 -5.77
N HIS A 205 8.45 -3.56 -6.57
CA HIS A 205 8.86 -2.24 -6.11
C HIS A 205 7.74 -1.35 -5.56
N HIS A 206 6.44 -1.71 -5.69
CA HIS A 206 5.36 -1.03 -4.96
C HIS A 206 5.32 -1.45 -3.48
N TRP A 207 5.87 -2.63 -3.15
CA TRP A 207 5.91 -3.20 -1.81
C TRP A 207 6.97 -2.58 -0.89
N VAL A 208 7.43 -1.34 -1.15
CA VAL A 208 8.25 -0.55 -0.20
C VAL A 208 7.59 -0.37 1.17
N TRP A 209 6.27 -0.63 1.24
CA TRP A 209 5.51 -0.84 2.48
C TRP A 209 6.07 -1.96 3.38
N CYS A 210 6.93 -2.83 2.85
CA CYS A 210 7.70 -3.79 3.64
C CYS A 210 8.51 -3.11 4.75
N VAL A 211 9.02 -1.90 4.52
CA VAL A 211 9.83 -1.16 5.49
C VAL A 211 9.02 -0.79 6.74
N PRO A 212 7.90 -0.03 6.65
CA PRO A 212 7.09 0.27 7.83
C PRO A 212 6.47 -0.98 8.47
N MET A 213 6.16 -2.03 7.70
CA MET A 213 5.71 -3.31 8.27
C MET A 213 6.80 -4.00 9.10
N ALA A 214 8.02 -4.10 8.57
CA ALA A 214 9.16 -4.69 9.28
C ALA A 214 9.49 -3.90 10.54
N VAL A 215 9.52 -2.57 10.45
CA VAL A 215 9.73 -1.70 11.62
C VAL A 215 8.64 -1.93 12.67
N LEU A 216 7.37 -2.05 12.26
CA LEU A 216 6.25 -2.30 13.18
C LEU A 216 6.40 -3.65 13.88
N VAL A 217 6.61 -4.73 13.13
CA VAL A 217 6.70 -6.08 13.70
C VAL A 217 7.96 -6.24 14.56
N LEU A 218 9.10 -5.66 14.16
CA LEU A 218 10.32 -5.62 14.97
C LEU A 218 10.12 -4.84 16.27
N SER A 219 9.47 -3.67 16.21
CA SER A 219 9.15 -2.86 17.40
C SER A 219 8.25 -3.63 18.37
N GLU A 220 7.23 -4.32 17.87
CA GLU A 220 6.33 -5.14 18.68
C GLU A 220 7.07 -6.37 19.26
N ALA A 221 7.95 -7.01 18.48
CA ALA A 221 8.77 -8.13 18.94
C ALA A 221 9.74 -7.73 20.07
N VAL A 222 10.31 -6.53 20.00
CA VAL A 222 11.17 -5.98 21.06
C VAL A 222 10.35 -5.58 22.29
N ARG A 223 9.16 -4.98 22.10
CA ARG A 223 8.31 -4.49 23.20
C ARG A 223 7.59 -5.61 23.97
N LEU A 224 6.92 -6.51 23.25
CA LEU A 224 6.06 -7.54 23.82
C LEU A 224 6.81 -8.85 24.06
N GLY A 225 7.95 -9.04 23.38
CA GLY A 225 8.66 -10.30 23.38
C GLY A 225 7.85 -11.43 22.72
N GLY A 226 8.27 -12.67 22.99
CA GLY A 226 7.61 -13.87 22.48
C GLY A 226 8.17 -14.39 21.16
N ARG A 227 8.05 -15.71 20.96
CA ARG A 227 8.59 -16.41 19.79
C ARG A 227 7.87 -16.05 18.50
N TRP A 228 6.56 -15.80 18.57
CA TRP A 228 5.74 -15.56 17.38
C TRP A 228 5.96 -14.17 16.77
N HIS A 229 6.13 -13.12 17.57
CA HIS A 229 6.50 -11.80 17.05
C HIS A 229 7.89 -11.81 16.43
N ARG A 230 8.86 -12.50 17.05
CA ARG A 230 10.21 -12.67 16.51
C ARG A 230 10.22 -13.47 15.21
N ALA A 231 9.46 -14.58 15.16
CA ALA A 231 9.30 -15.38 13.95
C ALA A 231 8.62 -14.58 12.83
N GLY A 232 7.59 -13.79 13.14
CA GLY A 232 6.92 -12.91 12.19
C GLY A 232 7.85 -11.83 11.64
N ALA A 233 8.65 -11.19 12.51
CA ALA A 233 9.64 -10.21 12.09
C ALA A 233 10.69 -10.84 11.15
N ALA A 234 11.25 -11.98 11.57
CA ALA A 234 12.24 -12.72 10.78
C ALA A 234 11.67 -13.14 9.43
N GLY A 235 10.49 -13.75 9.41
CA GLY A 235 9.83 -14.19 8.17
C GLY A 235 9.58 -13.02 7.20
N LEU A 236 9.03 -11.91 7.70
CA LEU A 236 8.78 -10.73 6.87
C LEU A 236 10.09 -10.16 6.30
N THR A 237 11.13 -10.03 7.12
CA THR A 237 12.45 -9.56 6.68
C THR A 237 13.06 -10.51 5.65
N THR A 238 13.02 -11.82 5.88
CA THR A 238 13.55 -12.82 4.93
C THR A 238 12.83 -12.75 3.58
N VAL A 239 11.49 -12.66 3.57
CA VAL A 239 10.72 -12.57 2.31
C VAL A 239 11.18 -11.39 1.45
N PHE A 240 11.40 -10.22 2.05
CA PHE A 240 11.79 -9.02 1.29
C PHE A 240 13.29 -8.88 1.03
N LEU A 241 14.16 -9.62 1.74
CA LEU A 241 15.62 -9.59 1.52
C LEU A 241 16.13 -10.70 0.59
N THR A 242 15.36 -11.76 0.36
CA THR A 242 15.83 -12.93 -0.40
C THR A 242 15.82 -12.74 -1.91
N TYR A 243 15.05 -11.77 -2.43
CA TYR A 243 14.79 -11.63 -3.87
C TYR A 243 14.20 -12.92 -4.50
N ALA A 244 13.62 -13.83 -3.69
CA ALA A 244 13.20 -15.15 -4.13
C ALA A 244 12.17 -15.13 -5.28
N LEU A 245 11.37 -14.07 -5.39
CA LEU A 245 10.43 -13.89 -6.49
C LEU A 245 11.12 -13.89 -7.87
N TRP A 246 12.38 -13.46 -7.93
CA TRP A 246 13.18 -13.40 -9.17
C TRP A 246 13.88 -14.73 -9.49
N TRP A 247 13.80 -15.73 -8.62
CA TRP A 247 14.35 -17.06 -8.91
C TRP A 247 13.40 -17.90 -9.76
N VAL A 248 12.12 -17.52 -9.78
CA VAL A 248 11.09 -18.13 -10.61
C VAL A 248 11.35 -17.78 -12.08
N PRO A 249 11.26 -18.72 -13.04
CA PRO A 249 11.43 -18.41 -14.46
C PRO A 249 10.57 -17.22 -14.90
N HIS A 250 11.16 -16.25 -15.59
CA HIS A 250 10.46 -15.04 -16.03
C HIS A 250 11.13 -14.50 -17.28
N GLY A 251 10.37 -13.88 -18.19
CA GLY A 251 10.93 -13.33 -19.40
C GLY A 251 9.91 -13.08 -20.51
N VAL A 252 10.42 -12.75 -21.70
CA VAL A 252 9.60 -12.38 -22.86
C VAL A 252 8.69 -13.53 -23.31
N GLU A 253 9.14 -14.77 -23.13
CA GLU A 253 8.38 -15.98 -23.47
C GLU A 253 7.24 -16.29 -22.49
N ARG A 254 7.07 -15.46 -21.45
CA ARG A 254 6.01 -15.58 -20.43
C ARG A 254 5.95 -16.97 -19.77
N PRO A 255 7.10 -17.54 -19.33
CA PRO A 255 7.13 -18.84 -18.69
C PRO A 255 6.28 -18.89 -17.40
N GLU A 256 5.90 -17.75 -16.83
CA GLU A 256 5.04 -17.64 -15.64
C GLU A 256 3.67 -18.31 -15.79
N LEU A 257 3.13 -18.42 -17.01
CA LEU A 257 1.88 -19.15 -17.27
C LEU A 257 2.06 -20.66 -17.37
N HIS A 258 3.30 -21.13 -17.47
CA HIS A 258 3.60 -22.55 -17.71
C HIS A 258 4.33 -23.19 -16.52
N GLN A 259 4.34 -22.52 -15.38
CA GLN A 259 4.92 -23.02 -14.13
C GLN A 259 3.95 -23.97 -13.42
N GLY A 260 4.04 -25.24 -13.75
CA GLY A 260 3.45 -26.34 -12.98
C GLY A 260 4.53 -27.33 -12.54
N PRO A 261 4.20 -28.27 -11.63
CA PRO A 261 5.04 -29.45 -11.42
C PRO A 261 5.17 -30.30 -12.70
#